data_AF-A0A6G9XVA2-F1
#
_entry.id   AF-A0A6G9XVA2-F1
#
_cell.length_a   1.000
_cell.length_b   1.000
_cell.length_c   1.000
_cell.angle_alpha   90.00
_cell.angle_beta   90.00
_cell.angle_gamma   90.00
#
_symmetry.space_group_name_H-M   'P 1'
#
loop_
_entity.id
_entity.type
_entity.pdbx_description
1 polymer ?
#
loop_
_entity_poly.entity_id
_entity_poly.type
_entity_poly.pdbx_seq_one_letter_code
_entity_poly.pdbx_strand_id
1 'polypeptide(L)'
;MVLDGRVYTVISLRPGSDFRFATNRFHDTWHVLSDWRGARVLARLLWGLAFQRRPGTLVVLDPAHLDPNPFDGAPSDPIVLVPSDLTVLTKDAAVALRRRLPWRERSEGTVRWQTFSLAEAVAADAARRVMSLGERGADYCAQPTGWSRVDRIGGLITIFGAPDRLRAMASNLATLGTYAYQGMDYHYLDEAERNGEVQIFRQYRNQVTAARRARADLLGPAHRGPITEEAERTLWSHAAAYRRNRLPRIPENQA
;
A
#
# COMPACT_ATOMS: atom_id res chain seq x y z
N MET A 1 -19.99 -8.21 10.33
CA MET A 1 -19.81 -7.51 11.63
C MET A 1 -20.57 -6.18 11.65
N VAL A 2 -20.92 -5.66 12.83
CA VAL A 2 -21.58 -4.34 12.97
C VAL A 2 -20.58 -3.31 13.49
N LEU A 3 -20.47 -2.17 12.80
CA LEU A 3 -19.62 -1.03 13.17
C LEU A 3 -20.45 0.25 13.03
N ASP A 4 -20.48 1.10 14.06
CA ASP A 4 -21.26 2.35 14.05
C ASP A 4 -22.72 2.14 13.58
N GLY A 5 -23.38 1.11 14.14
CA GLY A 5 -24.76 0.74 13.80
C GLY A 5 -24.97 0.15 12.39
N ARG A 6 -23.93 0.03 11.56
CA ARG A 6 -24.03 -0.48 10.18
C ARG A 6 -23.40 -1.85 10.04
N VAL A 7 -23.99 -2.70 9.20
CA VAL A 7 -23.45 -4.02 8.88
C VAL A 7 -22.36 -3.88 7.82
N TYR A 8 -21.17 -4.41 8.12
CA TYR A 8 -20.05 -4.52 7.21
C TYR A 8 -19.67 -5.98 6.95
N THR A 9 -19.41 -6.27 5.68
CA THR A 9 -18.69 -7.47 5.24
C THR A 9 -17.21 -7.12 5.14
N VAL A 10 -16.44 -7.59 6.11
CA VAL A 10 -15.01 -7.30 6.20
C VAL A 10 -14.23 -8.47 5.62
N ILE A 11 -13.51 -8.20 4.53
CA ILE A 11 -12.63 -9.17 3.89
C ILE A 11 -11.20 -8.90 4.34
N SER A 12 -10.49 -9.92 4.77
CA SER A 12 -9.07 -9.83 5.11
C SER A 12 -8.27 -10.91 4.40
N LEU A 13 -6.96 -10.69 4.31
CA LEU A 13 -6.05 -11.69 3.75
C LEU A 13 -5.82 -12.80 4.77
N ARG A 14 -5.62 -14.03 4.27
CA ARG A 14 -5.24 -15.14 5.12
C ARG A 14 -3.87 -14.84 5.79
N PRO A 15 -3.68 -15.19 7.07
CA PRO A 15 -2.38 -15.14 7.71
C PRO A 15 -1.34 -16.01 6.97
N GLY A 16 -0.06 -15.68 7.14
CA GLY A 16 1.05 -16.50 6.62
C GLY A 16 1.46 -16.24 5.17
N SER A 17 0.92 -15.21 4.52
CA SER A 17 1.37 -14.83 3.18
C SER A 17 2.77 -14.19 3.22
N ASP A 18 3.59 -14.37 2.18
CA ASP A 18 4.98 -13.87 2.09
C ASP A 18 5.09 -12.47 1.42
N PHE A 19 4.13 -11.60 1.66
CA PHE A 19 4.21 -10.18 1.28
C PHE A 19 3.88 -9.32 2.50
N ARG A 20 4.41 -8.10 2.54
CA ARG A 20 4.18 -7.15 3.62
C ARG A 20 4.02 -5.76 3.07
N PHE A 21 3.28 -4.93 3.80
CA PHE A 21 3.14 -3.52 3.51
C PHE A 21 3.66 -2.71 4.69
N ALA A 22 4.01 -1.45 4.45
CA ALA A 22 4.19 -0.47 5.49
C ALA A 22 3.45 0.81 5.09
N THR A 23 3.23 1.70 6.04
CA THR A 23 2.63 3.00 5.77
C THR A 23 3.43 4.10 6.44
N ASN A 24 3.52 5.25 5.79
CA ASN A 24 4.07 6.45 6.41
C ASN A 24 3.36 7.71 5.88
N ARG A 25 3.66 8.83 6.52
CA ARG A 25 3.35 10.17 6.03
C ARG A 25 4.66 10.84 5.68
N PHE A 26 4.85 11.25 4.43
CA PHE A 26 6.04 11.98 4.01
C PHE A 26 5.69 12.91 2.84
N HIS A 27 6.34 14.07 2.72
CA HIS A 27 6.01 15.13 1.74
C HIS A 27 4.51 15.44 1.63
N ASP A 28 3.84 15.51 2.77
CA ASP A 28 2.40 15.76 2.83
C ASP A 28 1.54 14.81 1.97
N THR A 29 2.01 13.57 1.78
CA THR A 29 1.23 12.46 1.22
C THR A 29 1.33 11.19 2.08
N TRP A 30 0.24 10.42 2.16
CA TRP A 30 0.27 9.08 2.75
C TRP A 30 0.86 8.09 1.76
N HIS A 31 1.77 7.21 2.20
CA HIS A 31 2.26 6.14 1.35
C HIS A 31 1.86 4.77 1.85
N VAL A 32 1.63 3.85 0.90
CA VAL A 32 1.67 2.41 1.11
C VAL A 32 2.95 1.88 0.46
N LEU A 33 3.81 1.30 1.27
CA LEU A 33 5.16 0.89 0.89
C LEU A 33 5.23 -0.64 0.81
N SER A 34 5.86 -1.21 -0.20
CA SER A 34 5.99 -2.67 -0.33
C SER A 34 7.14 -3.11 -1.24
N ASP A 35 7.16 -4.39 -1.58
CA ASP A 35 7.88 -4.95 -2.72
C ASP A 35 6.92 -5.20 -3.90
N TRP A 36 7.44 -5.72 -5.02
CA TRP A 36 6.61 -6.02 -6.18
C TRP A 36 5.50 -7.05 -5.86
N ARG A 37 5.71 -7.97 -4.92
CA ARG A 37 4.72 -9.00 -4.59
C ARG A 37 3.53 -8.36 -3.89
N GLY A 38 3.79 -7.45 -2.95
CA GLY A 38 2.72 -6.70 -2.29
C GLY A 38 1.95 -5.81 -3.27
N ALA A 39 2.62 -5.12 -4.21
CA ALA A 39 1.92 -4.36 -5.25
C ALA A 39 0.98 -5.23 -6.09
N ARG A 40 1.40 -6.45 -6.49
CA ARG A 40 0.53 -7.39 -7.23
C ARG A 40 -0.65 -7.88 -6.39
N VAL A 41 -0.49 -8.04 -5.08
CA VAL A 41 -1.59 -8.39 -4.18
C VAL A 41 -2.56 -7.22 -4.03
N LEU A 42 -2.05 -6.01 -3.80
CA LEU A 42 -2.89 -4.81 -3.68
C LEU A 42 -3.66 -4.56 -4.98
N ALA A 43 -3.03 -4.73 -6.14
CA ALA A 43 -3.71 -4.67 -7.44
C ALA A 43 -4.89 -5.64 -7.54
N ARG A 44 -4.69 -6.91 -7.15
CA ARG A 44 -5.76 -7.93 -7.13
C ARG A 44 -6.90 -7.58 -6.17
N LEU A 45 -6.56 -7.01 -5.01
CA LEU A 45 -7.56 -6.56 -4.04
C LEU A 45 -8.40 -5.42 -4.59
N LEU A 46 -7.76 -4.36 -5.10
CA LEU A 46 -8.47 -3.23 -5.72
C LEU A 46 -9.33 -3.68 -6.90
N TRP A 47 -8.78 -4.54 -7.77
CA TRP A 47 -9.50 -5.06 -8.93
C TRP A 47 -10.77 -5.82 -8.54
N GLY A 48 -10.67 -6.80 -7.64
CA GLY A 48 -11.86 -7.55 -7.21
C GLY A 48 -12.86 -6.67 -6.46
N LEU A 49 -12.39 -5.65 -5.74
CA LEU A 49 -13.25 -4.71 -5.01
C LEU A 49 -14.06 -3.84 -5.98
N ALA A 50 -13.48 -3.48 -7.12
CA ALA A 50 -14.14 -2.71 -8.17
C ALA A 50 -15.39 -3.38 -8.75
N PHE A 51 -15.51 -4.71 -8.63
CA PHE A 51 -16.66 -5.47 -9.11
C PHE A 51 -17.63 -5.88 -8.00
N GLN A 52 -17.35 -5.47 -6.76
CA GLN A 52 -18.26 -5.76 -5.67
C GLN A 52 -19.57 -4.99 -5.85
N ARG A 53 -20.70 -5.63 -5.55
CA ARG A 53 -22.06 -5.07 -5.67
C ARG A 53 -22.79 -4.98 -4.33
N ARG A 54 -22.15 -5.42 -3.25
CA ARG A 54 -22.74 -5.45 -1.90
C ARG A 54 -22.27 -4.23 -1.09
N PRO A 55 -23.17 -3.30 -0.74
CA PRO A 55 -22.87 -2.23 0.20
C PRO A 55 -22.30 -2.74 1.52
N GLY A 56 -21.44 -1.94 2.15
CA GLY A 56 -20.80 -2.33 3.41
C GLY A 56 -19.66 -3.34 3.24
N THR A 57 -19.25 -3.66 2.01
CA THR A 57 -18.04 -4.47 1.78
C THR A 57 -16.80 -3.60 1.85
N LEU A 58 -15.80 -4.04 2.61
CA LEU A 58 -14.46 -3.43 2.67
C LEU A 58 -13.38 -4.50 2.78
N VAL A 59 -12.15 -4.16 2.38
CA VAL A 59 -10.97 -5.02 2.53
C VAL A 59 -10.04 -4.42 3.58
N VAL A 60 -9.52 -5.23 4.50
CA VAL A 60 -8.60 -4.81 5.55
C VAL A 60 -7.28 -5.56 5.46
N LEU A 61 -6.19 -4.79 5.43
CA LEU A 61 -4.84 -5.26 5.69
C LEU A 61 -4.52 -4.93 7.15
N ASP A 62 -4.56 -5.96 7.98
CA ASP A 62 -4.38 -5.80 9.43
C ASP A 62 -2.89 -5.77 9.81
N PRO A 63 -2.55 -5.49 11.08
CA PRO A 63 -1.16 -5.45 11.52
C PRO A 63 -0.34 -6.71 11.24
N ALA A 64 -0.95 -7.88 11.01
CA ALA A 64 -0.22 -9.11 10.70
C ALA A 64 0.38 -9.10 9.28
N HIS A 65 -0.16 -8.26 8.39
CA HIS A 65 0.36 -8.03 7.04
C HIS A 65 1.24 -6.79 6.94
N LEU A 66 1.53 -6.14 8.07
CA LEU A 66 2.31 -4.90 8.11
C LEU A 66 3.68 -5.07 8.74
N ASP A 67 4.67 -4.48 8.10
CA ASP A 67 5.98 -4.21 8.67
C ASP A 67 6.04 -2.78 9.23
N PRO A 68 7.01 -2.48 10.09
CA PRO A 68 7.37 -1.10 10.38
C PRO A 68 7.81 -0.33 9.12
N ASN A 69 7.68 0.99 9.16
CA ASN A 69 8.14 1.89 8.11
C ASN A 69 9.62 1.58 7.74
N PRO A 70 9.94 1.33 6.44
CA PRO A 70 11.27 0.96 5.97
C PRO A 70 12.33 2.08 6.07
N PHE A 71 11.95 3.28 6.53
CA PHE A 71 12.86 4.42 6.68
C PHE A 71 13.30 4.65 8.13
N ASP A 72 12.35 4.68 9.08
CA ASP A 72 12.58 5.05 10.48
C ASP A 72 12.15 3.98 11.50
N GLY A 73 11.59 2.86 11.03
CA GLY A 73 11.10 1.76 11.85
C GLY A 73 9.85 2.09 12.66
N ALA A 74 9.15 3.20 12.39
CA ALA A 74 7.90 3.52 13.06
C ALA A 74 6.81 2.48 12.75
N PRO A 75 5.87 2.21 13.68
CA PRO A 75 4.75 1.30 13.41
C PRO A 75 3.88 1.81 12.25
N SER A 76 3.47 0.89 11.36
CA SER A 76 2.53 1.19 10.29
C SER A 76 1.08 1.14 10.78
N ASP A 77 0.23 1.94 10.16
CA ASP A 77 -1.22 1.92 10.38
C ASP A 77 -1.89 0.90 9.46
N PRO A 78 -2.93 0.18 9.93
CA PRO A 78 -3.70 -0.75 9.10
C PRO A 78 -4.34 -0.05 7.90
N ILE A 79 -4.43 -0.78 6.78
CA ILE A 79 -4.94 -0.23 5.52
C ILE A 79 -6.35 -0.77 5.27
N VAL A 80 -7.27 0.09 4.83
CA VAL A 80 -8.64 -0.27 4.46
C VAL A 80 -8.94 0.20 3.05
N LEU A 81 -9.42 -0.71 2.21
CA LEU A 81 -9.86 -0.40 0.84
C LEU A 81 -11.39 -0.33 0.82
N VAL A 82 -11.93 0.75 0.27
CA VAL A 82 -13.37 1.05 0.31
C VAL A 82 -13.89 1.37 -1.11
N PRO A 83 -14.91 0.64 -1.60
CA PRO A 83 -15.59 0.98 -2.85
C PRO A 83 -16.50 2.20 -2.61
N SER A 84 -16.07 3.36 -3.10
CA SER A 84 -16.59 4.67 -2.67
C SER A 84 -18.05 4.92 -3.01
N ASP A 85 -18.55 4.30 -4.08
CA ASP A 85 -19.92 4.50 -4.56
C ASP A 85 -20.94 3.58 -3.84
N LEU A 86 -20.46 2.56 -3.12
CA LEU A 86 -21.31 1.54 -2.49
C LEU A 86 -21.18 1.48 -0.97
N THR A 87 -20.03 1.89 -0.42
CA THR A 87 -19.74 1.73 1.01
C THR A 87 -19.33 3.07 1.61
N VAL A 88 -20.11 3.52 2.58
CA VAL A 88 -19.74 4.62 3.47
C VAL A 88 -18.98 4.06 4.65
N LEU A 89 -17.79 4.60 4.94
CA LEU A 89 -17.02 4.30 6.14
C LEU A 89 -16.89 5.58 6.98
N THR A 90 -17.63 5.65 8.08
CA THR A 90 -17.58 6.79 9.00
C THR A 90 -16.32 6.75 9.87
N LYS A 91 -15.97 7.87 10.50
CA LYS A 91 -14.88 7.94 11.47
C LYS A 91 -15.10 6.99 12.65
N ASP A 92 -16.33 6.91 13.15
CA ASP A 92 -16.66 6.04 14.28
C ASP A 92 -16.62 4.56 13.90
N ALA A 93 -17.06 4.21 12.69
CA ALA A 93 -16.90 2.87 12.15
C ALA A 93 -15.41 2.50 12.01
N ALA A 94 -14.58 3.43 11.52
CA ALA A 94 -13.14 3.24 11.40
C ALA A 94 -12.46 3.05 12.77
N VAL A 95 -12.81 3.86 13.79
CA VAL A 95 -12.31 3.70 15.16
C VAL A 95 -12.76 2.36 15.75
N ALA A 96 -14.02 1.98 15.57
CA ALA A 96 -14.56 0.70 16.02
C ALA A 96 -13.84 -0.48 15.35
N LEU A 97 -13.58 -0.38 14.03
CA LEU A 97 -12.82 -1.36 13.26
C LEU A 97 -11.38 -1.46 13.79
N ARG A 98 -10.70 -0.33 14.00
CA ARG A 98 -9.32 -0.28 14.50
C ARG A 98 -9.15 -1.01 15.83
N ARG A 99 -10.14 -0.88 16.74
CA ARG A 99 -10.14 -1.55 18.05
C ARG A 99 -10.27 -3.08 17.96
N ARG A 100 -10.77 -3.61 16.84
CA ARG A 100 -10.85 -5.06 16.59
C ARG A 100 -9.55 -5.65 16.03
N LEU A 101 -8.58 -4.82 15.66
CA LEU A 101 -7.31 -5.25 15.07
C LEU A 101 -6.21 -5.42 16.14
N PRO A 102 -5.27 -6.37 15.96
CA PRO A 102 -5.23 -7.39 14.91
C PRO A 102 -6.36 -8.41 15.07
N TRP A 103 -6.71 -9.10 14.00
CA TRP A 103 -7.79 -10.10 14.06
C TRP A 103 -7.41 -11.23 15.03
N ARG A 104 -8.22 -11.40 16.09
CA ARG A 104 -8.07 -12.51 17.05
C ARG A 104 -9.14 -13.56 16.92
N GLU A 105 -10.31 -13.16 16.41
CA GLU A 105 -11.44 -14.04 16.19
C GLU A 105 -11.23 -14.85 14.90
N ARG A 106 -11.78 -16.07 14.87
CA ARG A 106 -11.77 -16.90 13.66
C ARG A 106 -12.67 -16.25 12.62
N SER A 107 -12.21 -16.25 11.37
CA SER A 107 -13.04 -15.80 10.24
C SER A 107 -14.32 -16.63 10.10
N GLU A 108 -15.43 -15.95 9.77
CA GLU A 108 -16.74 -16.55 9.50
C GLU A 108 -16.76 -17.40 8.22
N GLY A 109 -15.76 -17.26 7.34
CA GLY A 109 -15.68 -18.03 6.09
C GLY A 109 -14.55 -17.56 5.18
N THR A 110 -14.32 -18.32 4.09
CA THR A 110 -13.36 -17.91 3.05
C THR A 110 -14.11 -17.54 1.78
N VAL A 111 -13.72 -16.42 1.16
CA VAL A 111 -14.25 -15.99 -0.14
C VAL A 111 -13.22 -16.28 -1.23
N ARG A 112 -13.69 -16.67 -2.41
CA ARG A 112 -12.86 -16.67 -3.62
C ARG A 112 -12.83 -15.26 -4.18
N TRP A 113 -11.70 -14.58 -4.03
CA TRP A 113 -11.53 -13.23 -4.56
C TRP A 113 -11.30 -13.28 -6.08
N GLN A 114 -12.25 -12.73 -6.84
CA GLN A 114 -12.21 -12.80 -8.30
C GLN A 114 -11.40 -11.63 -8.87
N THR A 115 -10.54 -11.95 -9.83
CA THR A 115 -9.66 -10.99 -10.52
C THR A 115 -9.71 -11.16 -12.03
N PHE A 116 -10.88 -11.56 -12.54
CA PHE A 116 -11.11 -11.79 -13.97
C PHE A 116 -10.68 -10.57 -14.79
N SER A 117 -10.09 -10.80 -15.96
CA SER A 117 -9.63 -9.75 -16.89
C SER A 117 -8.58 -8.77 -16.36
N LEU A 118 -8.06 -8.91 -15.13
CA LEU A 118 -6.94 -8.08 -14.68
C LEU A 118 -5.70 -8.31 -15.55
N ALA A 119 -5.40 -9.56 -15.89
CA ALA A 119 -4.26 -9.89 -16.76
C ALA A 119 -4.40 -9.28 -18.16
N GLU A 120 -5.61 -9.31 -18.72
CA GLU A 120 -5.93 -8.70 -20.03
C GLU A 120 -5.76 -7.18 -19.98
N ALA A 121 -6.27 -6.54 -18.92
CA ALA A 121 -6.12 -5.09 -18.73
C ALA A 121 -4.66 -4.65 -18.59
N VAL A 122 -3.84 -5.45 -17.89
CA VAL A 122 -2.39 -5.20 -17.77
C VAL A 122 -1.67 -5.39 -19.10
N ALA A 123 -2.03 -6.42 -19.86
CA ALA A 123 -1.46 -6.65 -21.19
C ALA A 123 -1.82 -5.52 -22.16
N ALA A 124 -3.06 -5.02 -22.12
CA ALA A 124 -3.50 -3.88 -22.92
C ALA A 124 -2.74 -2.59 -22.56
N ASP A 125 -2.52 -2.31 -21.26
CA ASP A 125 -1.69 -1.17 -20.82
C ASP A 125 -0.24 -1.30 -21.33
N ALA A 126 0.36 -2.49 -21.21
CA ALA A 126 1.71 -2.74 -21.69
C ALA A 126 1.83 -2.56 -23.22
N ALA A 127 0.85 -3.06 -23.99
CA ALA A 127 0.81 -2.87 -25.44
C ALA A 127 0.70 -1.39 -25.82
N ARG A 128 -0.16 -0.62 -25.14
CA ARG A 128 -0.30 0.82 -25.37
C ARG A 128 0.98 1.59 -25.05
N ARG A 129 1.76 1.16 -24.04
CA ARG A 129 3.03 1.80 -23.66
C ARG A 129 4.16 1.63 -24.67
N VAL A 130 4.10 0.64 -25.56
CA VAL A 130 5.11 0.46 -26.63
C VAL A 130 4.72 1.11 -27.95
N MET A 131 3.47 1.56 -28.10
CA MET A 131 3.02 2.34 -29.26
C MET A 131 3.80 3.66 -29.37
N SER A 132 4.02 4.13 -30.59
CA SER A 132 4.57 5.46 -30.87
C SER A 132 3.62 6.57 -30.40
N LEU A 133 4.13 7.79 -30.26
CA LEU A 133 3.31 8.95 -29.85
C LEU A 133 2.13 9.20 -30.82
N GLY A 134 2.34 8.98 -32.12
CA GLY A 134 1.29 9.13 -33.14
C GLY A 134 0.20 8.07 -33.04
N GLU A 135 0.56 6.82 -32.76
CA GLU A 135 -0.38 5.71 -32.57
C GLU A 135 -1.21 5.88 -31.29
N ARG A 136 -0.59 6.35 -30.19
CA ARG A 136 -1.32 6.65 -28.93
C ARG A 136 -2.32 7.79 -29.10
N GLY A 137 -2.01 8.79 -29.93
CA GLY A 137 -2.90 9.93 -30.16
C GLY A 137 -4.22 9.54 -30.85
N ALA A 138 -4.24 8.42 -31.57
CA ALA A 138 -5.43 7.88 -32.23
C ALA A 138 -6.25 6.93 -31.32
N ASP A 139 -5.65 6.40 -30.25
CA ASP A 139 -6.28 5.48 -29.29
C ASP A 139 -6.82 6.25 -28.08
N TYR A 140 -8.05 6.77 -28.19
CA TYR A 140 -8.68 7.48 -27.08
C TYR A 140 -8.97 6.52 -25.90
N CYS A 141 -8.22 6.69 -24.82
CA CYS A 141 -8.50 6.02 -23.56
C CYS A 141 -9.35 6.94 -22.67
N ALA A 142 -10.60 6.56 -22.44
CA ALA A 142 -11.48 7.30 -21.54
C ALA A 142 -10.86 7.37 -20.14
N GLN A 143 -10.84 8.57 -19.57
CA GLN A 143 -10.34 8.78 -18.21
C GLN A 143 -11.24 8.07 -17.19
N PRO A 144 -10.69 7.46 -16.13
CA PRO A 144 -11.48 6.81 -15.10
C PRO A 144 -12.47 7.79 -14.46
N THR A 145 -13.73 7.40 -14.32
CA THR A 145 -14.78 8.24 -13.74
C THR A 145 -14.99 7.98 -12.24
N GLY A 146 -15.71 8.88 -11.58
CA GLY A 146 -15.98 8.80 -10.14
C GLY A 146 -14.82 9.30 -9.29
N TRP A 147 -15.04 9.33 -7.98
CA TRP A 147 -14.09 9.89 -7.02
C TRP A 147 -13.19 8.83 -6.40
N SER A 148 -12.04 9.27 -5.92
CA SER A 148 -11.11 8.51 -5.09
C SER A 148 -10.64 9.42 -3.96
N ARG A 149 -10.18 8.82 -2.87
CA ARG A 149 -9.59 9.58 -1.76
C ARG A 149 -8.65 8.70 -0.97
N VAL A 150 -7.50 9.23 -0.60
CA VAL A 150 -6.66 8.63 0.45
C VAL A 150 -6.66 9.52 1.67
N ASP A 151 -6.83 8.92 2.85
CA ASP A 151 -6.84 9.65 4.11
C ASP A 151 -6.48 8.73 5.29
N ARG A 152 -6.20 9.32 6.45
CA ARG A 152 -6.06 8.60 7.72
C ARG A 152 -7.29 8.83 8.60
N ILE A 153 -8.19 7.85 8.64
CA ILE A 153 -9.44 7.93 9.38
C ILE A 153 -9.42 6.92 10.54
N GLY A 154 -9.61 7.39 11.77
CA GLY A 154 -9.71 6.51 12.95
C GLY A 154 -8.44 5.69 13.24
N GLY A 155 -7.26 6.14 12.79
CA GLY A 155 -6.01 5.40 12.90
C GLY A 155 -5.85 4.28 11.87
N LEU A 156 -6.55 4.37 10.75
CA LEU A 156 -6.47 3.50 9.58
C LEU A 156 -6.11 4.34 8.36
N ILE A 157 -5.25 3.84 7.47
CA ILE A 157 -5.07 4.41 6.14
C ILE A 157 -6.20 3.90 5.26
N THR A 158 -7.08 4.79 4.85
CA THR A 158 -8.25 4.48 4.03
C THR A 158 -8.00 4.88 2.58
N ILE A 159 -8.24 3.95 1.65
CA ILE A 159 -8.17 4.15 0.21
C ILE A 159 -9.57 3.94 -0.36
N PHE A 160 -10.22 5.05 -0.70
CA PHE A 160 -11.52 5.08 -1.37
C PHE A 160 -11.32 5.14 -2.88
N GLY A 161 -12.15 4.41 -3.62
CA GLY A 161 -12.23 4.56 -5.06
C GLY A 161 -13.54 4.07 -5.65
N ALA A 162 -14.05 4.81 -6.63
CA ALA A 162 -15.14 4.37 -7.49
C ALA A 162 -14.68 3.16 -8.32
N PRO A 163 -15.59 2.32 -8.84
CA PRO A 163 -15.23 1.12 -9.60
C PRO A 163 -14.18 1.38 -10.69
N ASP A 164 -14.33 2.44 -11.47
CA ASP A 164 -13.43 2.78 -12.57
C ASP A 164 -12.06 3.23 -12.06
N ARG A 165 -12.03 4.02 -10.98
CA ARG A 165 -10.81 4.44 -10.28
C ARG A 165 -10.07 3.23 -9.71
N LEU A 166 -10.76 2.31 -9.05
CA LEU A 166 -10.16 1.09 -8.49
C LEU A 166 -9.56 0.19 -9.58
N ARG A 167 -10.23 0.04 -10.75
CA ARG A 167 -9.67 -0.71 -11.88
C ARG A 167 -8.43 -0.04 -12.46
N ALA A 168 -8.46 1.27 -12.64
CA ALA A 168 -7.31 2.02 -13.13
C ALA A 168 -6.10 1.92 -12.18
N MET A 169 -6.32 2.15 -10.88
CA MET A 169 -5.29 1.96 -9.85
C MET A 169 -4.75 0.53 -9.89
N ALA A 170 -5.63 -0.48 -9.91
CA ALA A 170 -5.24 -1.88 -9.92
C ALA A 170 -4.35 -2.23 -11.13
N SER A 171 -4.70 -1.78 -12.34
CA SER A 171 -3.88 -1.97 -13.53
C SER A 171 -2.51 -1.33 -13.38
N ASN A 172 -2.43 -0.08 -12.89
CA ASN A 172 -1.16 0.61 -12.66
C ASN A 172 -0.30 -0.12 -11.62
N LEU A 173 -0.88 -0.50 -10.47
CA LEU A 173 -0.17 -1.26 -9.43
C LEU A 173 0.28 -2.64 -9.91
N ALA A 174 -0.46 -3.25 -10.84
CA ALA A 174 -0.10 -4.50 -11.47
C ALA A 174 1.03 -4.38 -12.50
N THR A 175 1.51 -3.17 -12.81
CA THR A 175 2.71 -2.95 -13.64
C THR A 175 3.92 -2.47 -12.86
N LEU A 176 3.76 -2.02 -11.60
CA LEU A 176 4.88 -1.57 -10.77
C LEU A 176 6.01 -2.60 -10.74
N GLY A 177 7.24 -2.12 -10.90
CA GLY A 177 8.46 -2.92 -10.93
C GLY A 177 8.95 -3.23 -12.34
N THR A 178 8.10 -3.10 -13.36
CA THR A 178 8.50 -3.30 -14.76
C THR A 178 9.41 -2.17 -15.25
N TYR A 179 9.19 -0.95 -14.77
CA TYR A 179 9.92 0.25 -15.21
C TYR A 179 10.64 0.94 -14.04
N ALA A 180 11.04 0.14 -13.05
CA ALA A 180 11.63 0.66 -11.83
C ALA A 180 12.93 1.45 -12.11
N TYR A 181 13.00 2.66 -11.55
CA TYR A 181 14.20 3.49 -11.59
C TYR A 181 14.96 3.34 -10.27
N GLN A 182 16.26 3.01 -10.34
CA GLN A 182 17.12 2.79 -9.17
C GLN A 182 16.53 1.81 -8.13
N GLY A 183 15.76 0.81 -8.60
CA GLY A 183 15.13 -0.19 -7.74
C GLY A 183 13.89 0.32 -6.97
N MET A 184 13.32 1.45 -7.37
CA MET A 184 12.07 2.02 -6.87
C MET A 184 11.07 2.19 -8.02
N ASP A 185 9.79 2.04 -7.74
CA ASP A 185 8.70 2.40 -8.66
C ASP A 185 7.49 2.86 -7.84
N TYR A 186 6.62 3.70 -8.41
CA TYR A 186 5.51 4.26 -7.65
C TYR A 186 4.29 4.64 -8.49
N HIS A 187 3.15 4.81 -7.82
CA HIS A 187 1.91 5.28 -8.42
C HIS A 187 1.09 6.11 -7.43
N TYR A 188 0.61 7.28 -7.85
CA TYR A 188 -0.31 8.10 -7.07
C TYR A 188 -1.71 7.48 -7.02
N LEU A 189 -2.37 7.59 -5.87
CA LEU A 189 -3.70 7.03 -5.63
C LEU A 189 -4.81 8.08 -5.71
N ASP A 190 -4.58 9.29 -5.20
CA ASP A 190 -5.50 10.42 -5.32
C ASP A 190 -4.81 11.55 -6.08
N GLU A 191 -5.02 11.58 -7.40
CA GLU A 191 -4.37 12.60 -8.25
C GLU A 191 -4.95 14.00 -8.02
N ALA A 192 -6.22 14.10 -7.62
CA ALA A 192 -6.89 15.39 -7.45
C ALA A 192 -6.35 16.13 -6.23
N GLU A 193 -6.25 15.45 -5.09
CA GLU A 193 -5.75 16.01 -3.83
C GLU A 193 -4.24 15.74 -3.62
N ARG A 194 -3.58 15.06 -4.58
CA ARG A 194 -2.18 14.61 -4.52
C ARG A 194 -1.83 13.88 -3.21
N ASN A 195 -2.76 13.07 -2.71
CA ASN A 195 -2.61 12.36 -1.46
C ASN A 195 -2.70 10.85 -1.68
N GLY A 196 -1.83 10.07 -1.07
CA GLY A 196 -1.80 8.64 -1.33
C GLY A 196 -0.89 8.29 -2.49
N GLU A 197 0.06 7.42 -2.20
CA GLU A 197 0.98 6.85 -3.18
C GLU A 197 1.33 5.42 -2.78
N VAL A 198 1.40 4.52 -3.76
CA VAL A 198 2.00 3.19 -3.55
C VAL A 198 3.42 3.24 -4.07
N GLN A 199 4.39 2.99 -3.20
CA GLN A 199 5.80 2.87 -3.58
C GLN A 199 6.26 1.44 -3.37
N ILE A 200 7.01 0.92 -4.33
CA ILE A 200 7.71 -0.34 -4.17
C ILE A 200 9.22 -0.17 -4.19
N PHE A 201 9.90 -1.03 -3.44
CA PHE A 201 11.34 -1.07 -3.38
C PHE A 201 11.85 -2.49 -3.63
N ARG A 202 12.82 -2.65 -4.53
CA ARG A 202 13.48 -3.92 -4.81
C ARG A 202 14.09 -4.54 -3.55
N GLN A 203 14.58 -3.70 -2.64
CA GLN A 203 15.22 -4.11 -1.39
C GLN A 203 14.34 -3.86 -0.15
N TYR A 204 13.02 -3.79 -0.32
CA TYR A 204 12.05 -3.45 0.74
C TYR A 204 12.36 -4.13 2.10
N ARG A 205 12.49 -5.45 2.14
CA ARG A 205 12.75 -6.21 3.39
C ARG A 205 14.07 -5.83 4.07
N ASN A 206 15.10 -5.54 3.27
CA ASN A 206 16.38 -5.08 3.80
C ASN A 206 16.25 -3.67 4.39
N GLN A 207 15.44 -2.80 3.77
CA GLN A 207 15.16 -1.47 4.30
C GLN A 207 14.40 -1.55 5.63
N VAL A 208 13.34 -2.36 5.71
CA VAL A 208 12.61 -2.64 6.97
C VAL A 208 13.55 -3.13 8.07
N THR A 209 14.41 -4.12 7.75
CA THR A 209 15.35 -4.68 8.73
C THR A 209 16.33 -3.62 9.24
N ALA A 210 16.87 -2.79 8.35
CA ALA A 210 17.81 -1.73 8.69
C ALA A 210 17.15 -0.64 9.55
N ALA A 211 15.94 -0.21 9.17
CA ALA A 211 15.20 0.81 9.89
C ALA A 211 14.78 0.35 11.30
N ARG A 212 14.34 -0.91 11.44
CA ARG A 212 14.02 -1.50 12.74
C ARG A 212 15.24 -1.53 13.67
N ARG A 213 16.41 -1.89 13.15
CA ARG A 213 17.66 -1.90 13.92
C ARG A 213 18.05 -0.48 14.34
N ALA A 214 18.10 0.45 13.38
CA ALA A 214 18.41 1.85 13.67
C ALA A 214 17.49 2.45 14.74
N ARG A 215 16.18 2.15 14.69
CA ARG A 215 15.23 2.58 15.71
C ARG A 215 15.52 1.98 17.09
N ALA A 216 15.80 0.69 17.16
CA ALA A 216 16.12 0.02 18.41
C ALA A 216 17.43 0.56 19.02
N ASP A 217 18.43 0.85 18.19
CA ASP A 217 19.74 1.34 18.65
C ASP A 217 19.66 2.78 19.17
N LEU A 218 18.92 3.67 18.48
CA LEU A 218 18.86 5.09 18.83
C LEU A 218 17.80 5.44 19.86
N LEU A 219 16.64 4.77 19.84
CA LEU A 219 15.51 5.11 20.72
C LEU A 219 15.23 4.03 21.78
N GLY A 220 15.86 2.88 21.67
CA GLY A 220 15.55 1.70 22.48
C GLY A 220 14.30 0.95 22.00
N PRO A 221 14.19 -0.36 22.31
CA PRO A 221 13.11 -1.22 21.83
C PRO A 221 11.73 -0.88 22.41
N ALA A 222 11.69 -0.16 23.54
CA ALA A 222 10.47 0.20 24.25
C ALA A 222 9.85 1.53 23.80
N HIS A 223 10.54 2.32 22.97
CA HIS A 223 10.01 3.62 22.53
C HIS A 223 8.77 3.44 21.64
N ARG A 224 7.71 4.21 21.95
CA ARG A 224 6.41 4.17 21.25
C ARG A 224 5.85 5.57 20.94
N GLY A 225 6.62 6.62 21.21
CA GLY A 225 6.18 8.01 21.06
C GLY A 225 6.49 8.60 19.67
N PRO A 226 6.01 9.82 19.42
CA PRO A 226 6.51 10.63 18.32
C PRO A 226 7.98 10.97 18.55
N ILE A 227 8.68 11.26 17.46
CA ILE A 227 10.09 11.65 17.44
C ILE A 227 10.21 13.04 16.82
N THR A 228 11.29 13.75 17.15
CA THR A 228 11.60 15.02 16.50
C THR A 228 12.09 14.79 15.07
N GLU A 229 11.97 15.79 14.21
CA GLU A 229 12.52 15.72 12.85
C GLU A 229 14.04 15.45 12.82
N GLU A 230 14.77 15.97 13.82
CA GLU A 230 16.20 15.71 13.97
C GLU A 230 16.49 14.24 14.28
N ALA A 231 15.70 13.64 15.17
CA ALA A 231 15.79 12.21 15.46
C ALA A 231 15.41 11.38 14.23
N GLU A 232 14.42 11.79 13.45
CA GLU A 232 14.04 11.15 12.19
C GLU A 232 15.17 11.20 11.15
N ARG A 233 15.78 12.36 10.91
CA ARG A 233 16.94 12.50 10.02
C ARG A 233 18.12 11.64 10.46
N THR A 234 18.36 11.56 11.76
CA THR A 234 19.42 10.72 12.36
C THR A 234 19.11 9.24 12.13
N LEU A 235 17.87 8.81 12.36
CA LEU A 235 17.41 7.44 12.10
C LEU A 235 17.59 7.05 10.63
N TRP A 236 17.20 7.93 9.70
CA TRP A 236 17.34 7.65 8.27
C TRP A 236 18.81 7.49 7.87
N SER A 237 19.67 8.37 8.37
CA SER A 237 21.11 8.31 8.12
C SER A 237 21.72 7.02 8.68
N HIS A 238 21.33 6.64 9.89
CA HIS A 238 21.80 5.42 10.56
C HIS A 238 21.29 4.14 9.86
N ALA A 239 20.01 4.11 9.47
CA ALA A 239 19.45 3.03 8.65
C ALA A 239 20.15 2.92 7.29
N ALA A 240 20.49 4.04 6.66
CA ALA A 240 21.24 4.06 5.40
C ALA A 240 22.66 3.49 5.56
N ALA A 241 23.31 3.69 6.71
CA ALA A 241 24.61 3.06 7.01
C ALA A 241 24.49 1.53 7.10
N TYR A 242 23.46 1.02 7.78
CA TYR A 242 23.18 -0.43 7.83
C TYR A 242 22.97 -1.06 6.45
N ARG A 243 22.31 -0.35 5.53
CA ARG A 243 22.09 -0.83 4.16
C ARG A 243 23.41 -0.91 3.38
N ARG A 244 24.27 0.09 3.51
CA ARG A 244 25.59 0.15 2.85
C ARG A 244 26.54 -0.95 3.35
N ASN A 245 26.54 -1.24 4.65
CA ASN A 245 27.40 -2.25 5.25
C ASN A 245 27.04 -3.71 4.89
N ARG A 246 25.93 -3.94 4.18
CA ARG A 246 25.52 -5.26 3.67
C ARG A 246 25.87 -5.50 2.20
N LEU A 247 26.39 -4.50 1.49
CA LEU A 247 26.98 -4.70 0.17
C LEU A 247 28.39 -5.27 0.34
N PRO A 248 28.84 -6.21 -0.49
CA PRO A 248 30.23 -6.65 -0.47
C PRO A 248 31.14 -5.41 -0.60
N ARG A 249 32.08 -5.23 0.33
CA ARG A 249 33.16 -4.26 0.13
C ARG A 249 33.98 -4.75 -1.06
N ILE A 250 34.00 -3.99 -2.14
CA ILE A 250 34.97 -4.23 -3.22
C ILE A 250 36.34 -3.90 -2.61
N PRO A 251 37.32 -4.84 -2.60
CA PRO A 251 38.65 -4.56 -2.08
C PRO A 251 39.28 -3.39 -2.86
N GLU A 252 39.89 -2.44 -2.16
CA GLU A 252 40.51 -1.22 -2.73
C GLU A 252 41.74 -1.47 -3.63
N ASN A 253 42.04 -2.72 -4.01
CA ASN A 253 43.25 -3.07 -4.76
C ASN A 253 42.98 -3.51 -6.21
N GLN A 254 42.12 -2.81 -6.95
CA GLN A 254 42.14 -2.81 -8.42
C GLN A 254 41.77 -1.41 -8.94
N ALA A 255 42.76 -0.51 -8.93
CA ALA A 255 42.82 0.71 -9.73
C ALA A 255 44.19 0.75 -10.43
#